data_AF-A0A958X671-F1
#
_entry.id   AF-A0A958X671-F1
#
_cell.length_a   1.000
_cell.length_b   1.000
_cell.length_c   1.000
_cell.angle_alpha   90.00
_cell.angle_beta   90.00
_cell.angle_gamma   90.00
#
_symmetry.space_group_name_H-M   'P 1'
#
loop_
_entity.id
_entity.type
_entity.pdbx_description
1 polymer ?
#
loop_
_entity_poly.entity_id
_entity_poly.type
_entity_poly.pdbx_seq_one_letter_code
_entity_poly.pdbx_strand_id
1 'polypeptide(L)'
;MPDISKIVSDLKSDKAALILGPEIFDVDGVPLQRYVRSNIEKNYSQQIASFYERDGLFIFKNQDDKPEIAEAVAELYRDLTPDEELFRKIIEIPFSIVLSVNPDTYLSDVAYRLGVPHRFSAFYPNLPEDIEPPTKELPLIYNVTGCINREASLILDYDDLLQLLEGMVSAPKLPERLRNALGDTKSFVFLGFQFDRWHTQLLLRLLNMRQAVRRIATPTSAKSPDNDTQAFLLNQFKIKFLGTGLSLLDKLHQACAAENMLRETSLPESAEQGDIIYFVSKGQLDTALEKLTIATKDTSLADNAALLSGQHKVLLQEKPYLDSRDFFPRLNKIADSILNIAKQLPGS
;
A
#
# COMPACT_ATOMS: atom_id res chain seq x y z
N MET A 1 13.44 23.89 9.83
CA MET A 1 12.46 24.01 8.73
C MET A 1 11.05 23.93 9.31
N PRO A 2 10.26 25.02 9.29
CA PRO A 2 8.99 25.12 10.02
C PRO A 2 7.87 24.19 9.54
N ASP A 3 8.03 23.54 8.39
CA ASP A 3 7.04 22.61 7.86
C ASP A 3 7.26 21.17 8.39
N ILE A 4 8.50 20.72 8.60
CA ILE A 4 8.79 19.36 9.13
C ILE A 4 8.30 19.22 10.58
N SER A 5 8.57 20.20 11.44
CA SER A 5 8.11 20.16 12.83
C SER A 5 6.58 20.13 12.94
N LYS A 6 5.87 20.75 11.98
CA LYS A 6 4.40 20.68 11.91
C LYS A 6 3.91 19.31 11.46
N ILE A 7 4.56 18.66 10.49
CA ILE A 7 4.24 17.28 10.11
C ILE A 7 4.44 16.36 11.32
N VAL A 8 5.57 16.48 12.03
CA VAL A 8 5.83 15.69 13.25
C VAL A 8 4.76 15.94 14.32
N SER A 9 4.33 17.19 14.52
CA SER A 9 3.21 17.50 15.42
C SER A 9 1.89 16.86 14.97
N ASP A 10 1.61 16.84 13.66
CA ASP A 10 0.39 16.23 13.15
C ASP A 10 0.46 14.69 13.26
N LEU A 11 1.63 14.08 13.04
CA LEU A 11 1.92 12.66 13.32
C LEU A 11 1.69 12.32 14.79
N LYS A 12 2.10 13.20 15.74
CA LYS A 12 1.80 13.01 17.18
C LYS A 12 0.29 12.96 17.47
N SER A 13 -0.54 13.57 16.63
CA SER A 13 -1.98 13.67 16.84
C SER A 13 -2.85 12.82 15.92
N ASP A 14 -2.28 11.89 15.16
CA ASP A 14 -3.00 11.07 14.16
C ASP A 14 -3.62 11.86 13.01
N LYS A 15 -3.00 12.97 12.64
CA LYS A 15 -3.52 13.89 11.61
C LYS A 15 -2.57 14.05 10.43
N ALA A 16 -1.74 13.05 10.19
CA ALA A 16 -0.84 12.99 9.04
C ALA A 16 -1.03 11.68 8.28
N ALA A 17 -1.17 11.79 6.95
CA ALA A 17 -1.25 10.66 6.04
C ALA A 17 -0.15 10.73 4.99
N LEU A 18 0.32 9.56 4.56
CA LEU A 18 1.29 9.41 3.47
C LEU A 18 0.57 8.99 2.19
N ILE A 19 1.02 9.54 1.07
CA ILE A 19 0.55 9.19 -0.27
C ILE A 19 1.76 8.79 -1.10
N LEU A 20 1.77 7.55 -1.54
CA LEU A 20 2.81 6.94 -2.36
C LEU A 20 2.38 6.92 -3.81
N GLY A 21 3.31 7.31 -4.67
CA GLY A 21 3.18 7.19 -6.11
C GLY A 21 4.18 6.25 -6.74
N PRO A 22 4.09 6.10 -8.07
CA PRO A 22 4.87 5.12 -8.83
C PRO A 22 6.36 5.42 -8.89
N GLU A 23 6.73 6.69 -8.69
CA GLU A 23 8.12 7.14 -8.75
C GLU A 23 8.79 7.13 -7.37
N ILE A 24 8.34 6.24 -6.48
CA ILE A 24 8.89 6.14 -5.13
C ILE A 24 10.25 5.42 -5.11
N PHE A 25 10.46 4.49 -6.04
CA PHE A 25 11.75 3.85 -6.30
C PHE A 25 11.95 3.61 -7.80
N ASP A 26 13.19 3.29 -8.17
CA ASP A 26 13.58 2.91 -9.52
C ASP A 26 14.13 1.48 -9.55
N VAL A 27 14.12 0.87 -10.73
CA VAL A 27 14.72 -0.43 -11.02
C VAL A 27 15.93 -0.17 -11.91
N ASP A 28 17.14 -0.38 -11.38
CA ASP A 28 18.41 -0.12 -12.08
C ASP A 28 18.51 1.31 -12.68
N GLY A 29 18.04 2.34 -11.96
CA GLY A 29 18.02 3.72 -12.42
C GLY A 29 16.87 4.05 -13.37
N VAL A 30 15.97 3.10 -13.65
CA VAL A 30 14.79 3.29 -14.49
C VAL A 30 13.54 3.44 -13.62
N PRO A 31 12.79 4.55 -13.76
CA PRO A 31 11.44 4.70 -13.20
C PRO A 31 10.60 3.43 -13.30
N LEU A 32 9.98 3.00 -12.18
CA LEU A 32 9.22 1.75 -12.09
C LEU A 32 8.21 1.59 -13.24
N GLN A 33 7.42 2.62 -13.52
CA GLN A 33 6.44 2.54 -14.60
C GLN A 33 7.07 2.41 -15.98
N ARG A 34 8.21 3.06 -16.22
CA ARG A 34 8.95 2.90 -17.48
C ARG A 34 9.54 1.50 -17.59
N TYR A 35 10.04 0.95 -16.49
CA TYR A 35 10.53 -0.42 -16.45
C TYR A 35 9.42 -1.43 -16.79
N VAL A 36 8.27 -1.33 -16.12
CA VAL A 36 7.09 -2.19 -16.39
C VAL A 36 6.65 -2.04 -17.84
N ARG A 37 6.46 -0.81 -18.32
CA ARG A 37 6.08 -0.53 -19.71
C ARG A 37 7.03 -1.19 -20.71
N SER A 38 8.34 -0.99 -20.55
CA SER A 38 9.34 -1.47 -21.50
C SER A 38 9.35 -3.01 -21.59
N ASN A 39 9.14 -3.69 -20.47
CA ASN A 39 9.04 -5.16 -20.44
C ASN A 39 7.76 -5.65 -21.12
N ILE A 40 6.63 -4.99 -20.86
CA ILE A 40 5.35 -5.34 -21.49
C ILE A 40 5.37 -5.07 -22.99
N GLU A 41 5.87 -3.91 -23.45
CA GLU A 41 5.98 -3.61 -24.89
C GLU A 41 6.91 -4.60 -25.62
N LYS A 42 7.99 -5.04 -24.97
CA LYS A 42 8.92 -6.02 -25.55
C LYS A 42 8.25 -7.38 -25.78
N ASN A 43 7.47 -7.85 -24.81
CA ASN A 43 6.88 -9.19 -24.84
C ASN A 43 5.54 -9.23 -25.58
N TYR A 44 4.79 -8.12 -25.59
CA TYR A 44 3.42 -8.03 -26.12
C TYR A 44 3.25 -6.99 -27.25
N SER A 45 4.33 -6.69 -27.99
CA SER A 45 4.31 -5.72 -29.10
C SER A 45 3.26 -6.03 -30.20
N GLN A 46 2.89 -7.31 -30.35
CA GLN A 46 1.89 -7.72 -31.33
C GLN A 46 0.46 -7.44 -30.87
N GLN A 47 0.21 -7.40 -29.56
CA GLN A 47 -1.08 -7.15 -28.92
C GLN A 47 -1.31 -5.66 -28.61
N ILE A 48 -0.22 -4.89 -28.46
CA ILE A 48 -0.28 -3.45 -28.13
C ILE A 48 -0.34 -2.62 -29.42
N ALA A 49 -1.37 -1.76 -29.53
CA ALA A 49 -1.51 -0.81 -30.62
C ALA A 49 -0.70 0.47 -30.36
N SER A 50 -0.75 0.99 -29.12
CA SER A 50 -0.01 2.18 -28.71
C SER A 50 0.08 2.30 -27.19
N PHE A 51 0.98 3.14 -26.69
CA PHE A 51 1.08 3.54 -25.29
C PHE A 51 1.07 5.07 -25.17
N TYR A 52 0.21 5.60 -24.30
CA TYR A 52 0.09 7.03 -24.06
C TYR A 52 0.94 7.45 -22.86
N GLU A 53 2.19 7.87 -23.12
CA GLU A 53 3.17 8.23 -22.06
C GLU A 53 2.63 9.23 -21.04
N ARG A 54 1.85 10.22 -21.50
CA ARG A 54 1.27 11.24 -20.61
C ARG A 54 0.35 10.63 -19.55
N ASP A 55 -0.42 9.61 -19.92
CA ASP A 55 -1.44 9.03 -19.06
C ASP A 55 -0.99 7.68 -18.46
N GLY A 56 0.06 7.06 -19.02
CA GLY A 56 0.59 5.78 -18.56
C GLY A 56 -0.30 4.58 -18.91
N LEU A 57 -1.03 4.65 -20.01
CA LEU A 57 -2.05 3.67 -20.41
C LEU A 57 -1.77 3.07 -21.80
N PHE A 58 -2.10 1.80 -21.96
CA PHE A 58 -2.03 1.07 -23.21
C PHE A 58 -3.32 1.22 -24.02
N ILE A 59 -3.20 1.06 -25.33
CA ILE A 59 -4.31 0.70 -26.22
C ILE A 59 -4.00 -0.69 -26.78
N PHE A 60 -4.89 -1.63 -26.51
CA PHE A 60 -4.79 -2.99 -27.03
C PHE A 60 -5.41 -3.08 -28.43
N LYS A 61 -4.87 -3.96 -29.27
CA LYS A 61 -5.44 -4.25 -30.60
C LYS A 61 -6.71 -5.09 -30.47
N ASN A 62 -6.71 -6.03 -29.54
CA ASN A 62 -7.88 -6.80 -29.15
C ASN A 62 -8.06 -6.74 -27.62
N GLN A 63 -9.28 -6.54 -27.15
CA GLN A 63 -9.61 -6.49 -25.73
C GLN A 63 -9.48 -7.87 -25.06
N ASP A 64 -9.59 -8.95 -25.83
CA ASP A 64 -9.42 -10.32 -25.30
C ASP A 64 -7.97 -10.63 -24.87
N ASP A 65 -6.98 -9.85 -25.31
CA ASP A 65 -5.56 -10.03 -24.96
C ASP A 65 -5.24 -9.41 -23.57
N LYS A 66 -6.11 -8.54 -23.07
CA LYS A 66 -5.88 -7.76 -21.84
C LYS A 66 -5.68 -8.62 -20.58
N PRO A 67 -6.43 -9.72 -20.34
CA PRO A 67 -6.22 -10.55 -19.16
C PRO A 67 -4.81 -11.15 -19.08
N GLU A 68 -4.27 -11.64 -20.21
CA GLU A 68 -2.90 -12.18 -20.29
C GLU A 68 -1.86 -11.10 -19.98
N ILE A 69 -2.06 -9.88 -20.50
CA ILE A 69 -1.16 -8.75 -20.22
C ILE A 69 -1.27 -8.30 -18.75
N ALA A 70 -2.46 -8.37 -18.15
CA ALA A 70 -2.65 -8.06 -16.73
C ALA A 70 -1.93 -9.06 -15.82
N GLU A 71 -1.99 -10.35 -16.15
CA GLU A 71 -1.21 -11.40 -15.48
C GLU A 71 0.29 -11.11 -15.57
N ALA A 72 0.79 -10.83 -16.78
CA ALA A 72 2.20 -10.49 -16.99
C ALA A 72 2.65 -9.22 -16.23
N VAL A 73 1.80 -8.20 -16.15
CA VAL A 73 2.09 -7.01 -15.32
C VAL A 73 2.19 -7.39 -13.85
N ALA A 74 1.24 -8.18 -13.33
CA ALA A 74 1.27 -8.61 -11.95
C ALA A 74 2.51 -9.45 -11.62
N GLU A 75 2.90 -10.37 -12.51
CA GLU A 75 4.14 -11.14 -12.38
C GLU A 75 5.38 -10.25 -12.33
N LEU A 76 5.49 -9.25 -13.23
CA LEU A 76 6.58 -8.29 -13.19
C LEU A 76 6.68 -7.57 -11.85
N TYR A 77 5.55 -7.14 -11.27
CA TYR A 77 5.57 -6.55 -9.93
C TYR A 77 5.99 -7.58 -8.86
N ARG A 78 5.52 -8.83 -8.93
CA ARG A 78 5.89 -9.86 -7.93
C ARG A 78 7.38 -10.19 -7.93
N ASP A 79 8.02 -10.13 -9.10
CA ASP A 79 9.44 -10.48 -9.27
C ASP A 79 10.41 -9.35 -8.87
N LEU A 80 9.90 -8.12 -8.72
CA LEU A 80 10.72 -6.98 -8.31
C LEU A 80 11.05 -7.03 -6.82
N THR A 81 12.29 -6.66 -6.51
CA THR A 81 12.83 -6.53 -5.15
C THR A 81 13.22 -5.08 -4.90
N PRO A 82 12.32 -4.26 -4.34
CA PRO A 82 12.61 -2.85 -4.12
C PRO A 82 13.55 -2.66 -2.92
N ASP A 83 14.21 -1.50 -2.85
CA ASP A 83 15.14 -1.16 -1.76
C ASP A 83 14.45 -1.15 -0.39
N GLU A 84 14.71 -2.17 0.42
CA GLU A 84 14.09 -2.34 1.74
C GLU A 84 14.39 -1.20 2.71
N GLU A 85 15.52 -0.50 2.57
CA GLU A 85 15.87 0.64 3.44
C GLU A 85 14.86 1.79 3.30
N LEU A 86 14.42 2.05 2.08
CA LEU A 86 13.41 3.05 1.77
C LEU A 86 12.08 2.71 2.45
N PHE A 87 11.62 1.47 2.27
CA PHE A 87 10.35 1.01 2.84
C PHE A 87 10.43 0.93 4.37
N ARG A 88 11.55 0.50 4.94
CA ARG A 88 11.76 0.51 6.40
C ARG A 88 11.58 1.90 6.99
N LYS A 89 12.21 2.93 6.40
CA LYS A 89 12.03 4.32 6.88
C LYS A 89 10.58 4.77 6.83
N ILE A 90 9.84 4.39 5.78
CA ILE A 90 8.41 4.71 5.66
C ILE A 90 7.60 4.02 6.78
N ILE A 91 7.88 2.74 7.03
CA ILE A 91 7.18 1.91 8.04
C ILE A 91 7.44 2.44 9.46
N GLU A 92 8.67 2.84 9.74
CA GLU A 92 9.08 3.39 11.04
C GLU A 92 8.42 4.73 11.34
N ILE A 93 8.11 5.55 10.34
CA ILE A 93 7.40 6.82 10.56
C ILE A 93 5.92 6.53 10.88
N PRO A 94 5.36 7.05 11.99
CA PRO A 94 4.06 6.64 12.52
C PRO A 94 2.84 7.22 11.79
N PHE A 95 2.76 7.08 10.46
CA PHE A 95 1.56 7.38 9.68
C PHE A 95 0.46 6.37 10.00
N SER A 96 -0.71 6.82 10.42
CA SER A 96 -1.88 5.94 10.61
C SER A 96 -2.50 5.50 9.27
N ILE A 97 -2.31 6.29 8.21
CA ILE A 97 -2.80 6.01 6.87
C ILE A 97 -1.67 6.18 5.85
N VAL A 98 -1.47 5.15 5.02
CA VAL A 98 -0.65 5.20 3.81
C VAL A 98 -1.52 4.82 2.63
N LEU A 99 -1.77 5.78 1.73
CA LEU A 99 -2.44 5.52 0.46
C LEU A 99 -1.38 5.28 -0.63
N SER A 100 -1.54 4.25 -1.44
CA SER A 100 -0.70 4.00 -2.61
C SER A 100 -1.54 4.09 -3.88
N VAL A 101 -1.01 4.74 -4.92
CA VAL A 101 -1.54 4.62 -6.30
C VAL A 101 -0.79 3.56 -7.11
N ASN A 102 0.05 2.77 -6.46
CA ASN A 102 0.67 1.61 -7.07
C ASN A 102 -0.14 0.36 -6.71
N PRO A 103 -0.24 -0.62 -7.62
CA PRO A 103 -0.97 -1.85 -7.34
C PRO A 103 -0.15 -2.86 -6.52
N ASP A 104 1.11 -2.58 -6.21
CA ASP A 104 2.01 -3.49 -5.50
C ASP A 104 1.65 -3.71 -4.03
N THR A 105 2.26 -4.72 -3.41
CA THR A 105 2.13 -5.03 -1.98
C THR A 105 3.40 -4.78 -1.18
N TYR A 106 4.42 -4.12 -1.76
CA TYR A 106 5.78 -4.12 -1.19
C TYR A 106 5.83 -3.53 0.21
N LEU A 107 5.17 -2.39 0.44
CA LEU A 107 5.15 -1.77 1.77
C LEU A 107 4.51 -2.68 2.81
N SER A 108 3.43 -3.38 2.45
CA SER A 108 2.77 -4.35 3.32
C SER A 108 3.67 -5.55 3.61
N ASP A 109 4.28 -6.11 2.56
CA ASP A 109 5.18 -7.26 2.67
C ASP A 109 6.39 -6.95 3.55
N VAL A 110 7.01 -5.78 3.36
CA VAL A 110 8.13 -5.31 4.20
C VAL A 110 7.65 -5.05 5.64
N ALA A 111 6.46 -4.46 5.84
CA ALA A 111 5.92 -4.23 7.18
C ALA A 111 5.68 -5.54 7.96
N TYR A 112 5.15 -6.57 7.30
CA TYR A 112 5.03 -7.90 7.91
C TYR A 112 6.40 -8.46 8.31
N ARG A 113 7.39 -8.40 7.40
CA ARG A 113 8.76 -8.88 7.68
C ARG A 113 9.44 -8.15 8.83
N LEU A 114 9.20 -6.85 8.96
CA LEU A 114 9.71 -6.03 10.07
C LEU A 114 8.88 -6.18 11.36
N GLY A 115 7.90 -7.08 11.37
CA GLY A 115 7.07 -7.34 12.55
C GLY A 115 6.12 -6.20 12.91
N VAL A 116 5.83 -5.28 11.99
CA VAL A 116 4.93 -4.16 12.26
C VAL A 116 3.48 -4.59 11.99
N PRO A 117 2.62 -4.65 13.03
CA PRO A 117 1.21 -4.95 12.83
C PRO A 117 0.57 -3.84 12.00
N HIS A 118 -0.24 -4.22 11.01
CA HIS A 118 -0.92 -3.27 10.13
C HIS A 118 -2.13 -3.94 9.47
N ARG A 119 -2.89 -3.15 8.71
CA ARG A 119 -3.92 -3.64 7.79
C ARG A 119 -3.57 -3.26 6.36
N PHE A 120 -3.84 -4.17 5.44
CA PHE A 120 -3.74 -3.93 4.01
C PHE A 120 -5.10 -4.15 3.35
N SER A 121 -5.49 -3.25 2.45
CA SER A 121 -6.68 -3.41 1.60
C SER A 121 -6.48 -2.60 0.32
N ALA A 122 -7.35 -2.83 -0.66
CA ALA A 122 -7.33 -2.11 -1.92
C ALA A 122 -8.74 -1.74 -2.37
N PHE A 123 -8.83 -0.71 -3.20
CA PHE A 123 -10.09 -0.30 -3.78
C PHE A 123 -10.48 -1.20 -4.96
N TYR A 124 -11.70 -1.73 -4.90
CA TYR A 124 -12.31 -2.51 -5.98
C TYR A 124 -13.70 -1.94 -6.28
N PRO A 125 -13.94 -1.37 -7.48
CA PRO A 125 -15.20 -0.71 -7.84
C PRO A 125 -16.47 -1.52 -7.57
N ASN A 126 -16.40 -2.85 -7.62
CA ASN A 126 -17.55 -3.75 -7.48
C ASN A 126 -17.52 -4.60 -6.20
N LEU A 127 -16.57 -4.33 -5.29
CA LEU A 127 -16.41 -5.11 -4.07
C LEU A 127 -16.12 -4.16 -2.89
N PRO A 128 -17.16 -3.62 -2.25
CA PRO A 128 -16.97 -2.78 -1.07
C PRO A 128 -16.42 -3.63 0.08
N GLU A 129 -15.22 -3.26 0.53
CA GLU A 129 -14.64 -3.79 1.76
C GLU A 129 -14.91 -2.82 2.92
N ASP A 130 -15.34 -3.36 4.06
CA ASP A 130 -15.26 -2.62 5.30
C ASP A 130 -13.83 -2.75 5.84
N ILE A 131 -13.31 -1.65 6.38
CA ILE A 131 -11.95 -1.60 6.92
C ILE A 131 -12.02 -1.27 8.41
N GLU A 132 -11.05 -1.75 9.18
CA GLU A 132 -10.89 -1.30 10.56
C GLU A 132 -10.45 0.17 10.60
N PRO A 133 -10.86 0.98 11.60
CA PRO A 133 -10.38 2.34 11.74
C PRO A 133 -8.84 2.38 11.90
N PRO A 134 -8.11 3.13 11.06
CA PRO A 134 -6.65 3.19 11.14
C PRO A 134 -6.16 3.92 12.40
N THR A 135 -5.11 3.40 13.04
CA THR A 135 -4.39 4.06 14.16
C THR A 135 -2.88 4.01 13.93
N LYS A 136 -2.05 4.59 14.82
CA LYS A 136 -0.59 4.48 14.68
C LYS A 136 -0.08 3.07 14.95
N GLU A 137 -0.71 2.41 15.92
CA GLU A 137 -0.39 1.05 16.36
C GLU A 137 -0.86 0.02 15.34
N LEU A 138 -1.96 0.34 14.64
CA LEU A 138 -2.51 -0.48 13.57
C LEU A 138 -2.77 0.38 12.33
N PRO A 139 -1.72 0.77 11.59
CA PRO A 139 -1.85 1.61 10.41
C PRO A 139 -2.52 0.86 9.26
N LEU A 140 -3.20 1.62 8.40
CA LEU A 140 -3.76 1.11 7.15
C LEU A 140 -2.86 1.48 5.98
N ILE A 141 -2.44 0.46 5.23
CA ILE A 141 -1.87 0.58 3.89
C ILE A 141 -2.99 0.28 2.89
N TYR A 142 -3.31 1.25 2.03
CA TYR A 142 -4.46 1.15 1.14
C TYR A 142 -4.13 1.50 -0.31
N ASN A 143 -4.28 0.55 -1.21
CA ASN A 143 -4.07 0.80 -2.64
C ASN A 143 -5.36 1.35 -3.27
N VAL A 144 -5.31 2.54 -3.85
CA VAL A 144 -6.50 3.18 -4.43
C VAL A 144 -6.76 2.78 -5.89
N THR A 145 -5.82 2.08 -6.53
CA THR A 145 -5.85 1.70 -7.96
C THR A 145 -5.76 0.19 -8.16
N GLY A 146 -6.45 -0.59 -7.33
CA GLY A 146 -6.42 -2.05 -7.38
C GLY A 146 -5.18 -2.67 -6.74
N CYS A 147 -4.94 -3.95 -7.02
CA CYS A 147 -3.85 -4.73 -6.43
C CYS A 147 -3.39 -5.86 -7.35
N ILE A 148 -2.08 -6.13 -7.38
CA ILE A 148 -1.47 -7.24 -8.15
C ILE A 148 -1.94 -8.63 -7.69
N ASN A 149 -2.48 -8.75 -6.47
CA ASN A 149 -3.10 -10.01 -6.01
C ASN A 149 -4.45 -10.27 -6.67
N ARG A 150 -4.97 -9.30 -7.43
CA ARG A 150 -6.17 -9.41 -8.26
C ARG A 150 -5.90 -8.74 -9.60
N GLU A 151 -5.27 -9.46 -10.51
CA GLU A 151 -4.85 -8.99 -11.84
C GLU A 151 -5.96 -8.22 -12.60
N ALA A 152 -7.20 -8.71 -12.54
CA ALA A 152 -8.37 -8.05 -13.15
C ALA A 152 -8.72 -6.67 -12.56
N SER A 153 -8.03 -6.22 -11.50
CA SER A 153 -8.18 -4.88 -10.91
C SER A 153 -7.11 -3.89 -11.36
N LEU A 154 -6.11 -4.34 -12.13
CA LEU A 154 -5.06 -3.48 -12.64
C LEU A 154 -5.61 -2.50 -13.67
N ILE A 155 -5.07 -1.28 -13.65
CA ILE A 155 -5.44 -0.22 -14.60
C ILE A 155 -4.42 -0.22 -15.72
N LEU A 156 -4.82 -0.76 -16.88
CA LEU A 156 -3.93 -0.87 -18.03
C LEU A 156 -4.37 0.03 -19.18
N ASP A 157 -5.67 0.29 -19.31
CA ASP A 157 -6.23 1.15 -20.35
C ASP A 157 -7.24 2.18 -19.79
N TYR A 158 -7.85 2.94 -20.70
CA TYR A 158 -8.83 3.96 -20.36
C TYR A 158 -10.15 3.39 -19.84
N ASP A 159 -10.52 2.16 -20.22
CA ASP A 159 -11.75 1.52 -19.74
C ASP A 159 -11.59 1.10 -18.28
N ASP A 160 -10.42 0.61 -17.87
CA ASP A 160 -10.12 0.34 -16.46
C ASP A 160 -10.14 1.62 -15.63
N LEU A 161 -9.53 2.69 -16.16
CA LEU A 161 -9.50 3.97 -15.48
C LEU A 161 -10.91 4.54 -15.33
N LEU A 162 -11.76 4.42 -16.36
CA LEU A 162 -13.15 4.86 -16.29
C LEU A 162 -13.90 4.06 -15.22
N GLN A 163 -13.78 2.73 -15.21
CA GLN A 163 -14.41 1.87 -14.19
C GLN A 163 -13.96 2.23 -12.78
N LEU A 164 -12.67 2.54 -12.58
CA LEU A 164 -12.16 3.02 -11.30
C LEU A 164 -12.86 4.31 -10.86
N LEU A 165 -12.90 5.30 -11.74
CA LEU A 165 -13.48 6.62 -11.46
C LEU A 165 -14.99 6.52 -11.21
N GLU A 166 -15.70 5.72 -12.01
CA GLU A 166 -17.11 5.42 -11.83
C GLU A 166 -17.37 4.78 -10.47
N GLY A 167 -16.55 3.80 -10.07
CA GLY A 167 -16.61 3.18 -8.76
C GLY A 167 -16.37 4.17 -7.61
N MET A 168 -15.46 5.12 -7.77
CA MET A 168 -15.19 6.11 -6.72
C MET A 168 -16.31 7.16 -6.58
N VAL A 169 -17.00 7.50 -7.67
CA VAL A 169 -18.08 8.49 -7.70
C VAL A 169 -19.42 7.86 -7.31
N SER A 170 -19.71 6.67 -7.83
CA SER A 170 -20.93 5.91 -7.60
C SER A 170 -20.82 5.01 -6.36
N ALA A 171 -21.93 4.45 -5.89
CA ALA A 171 -21.84 3.41 -4.87
C ALA A 171 -21.35 2.10 -5.53
N PRO A 172 -20.37 1.39 -4.95
CA PRO A 172 -19.72 1.62 -3.67
C PRO A 172 -18.55 2.63 -3.72
N LYS A 173 -18.68 3.71 -2.94
CA LYS A 173 -17.62 4.70 -2.73
C LYS A 173 -16.48 4.09 -1.90
N LEU A 174 -15.36 4.83 -1.79
CA LEU A 174 -14.32 4.56 -0.79
C LEU A 174 -14.94 4.25 0.60
N PRO A 175 -14.37 3.28 1.35
CA PRO A 175 -14.90 2.87 2.65
C PRO A 175 -15.13 4.06 3.57
N GLU A 176 -16.26 4.08 4.27
CA GLU A 176 -16.67 5.26 5.05
C GLU A 176 -15.64 5.61 6.13
N ARG A 177 -15.11 4.60 6.83
CA ARG A 177 -14.04 4.77 7.82
C ARG A 177 -12.78 5.38 7.21
N LEU A 178 -12.40 4.99 5.98
CA LEU A 178 -11.27 5.59 5.27
C LEU A 178 -11.53 7.07 5.00
N ARG A 179 -12.70 7.40 4.46
CA ARG A 179 -13.06 8.79 4.14
C ARG A 179 -13.09 9.66 5.38
N ASN A 180 -13.60 9.15 6.49
CA ASN A 180 -13.65 9.88 7.75
C ASN A 180 -12.23 10.15 8.27
N ALA A 181 -11.36 9.14 8.26
CA ALA A 181 -9.97 9.28 8.70
C ALA A 181 -9.16 10.25 7.78
N LEU A 182 -9.38 10.19 6.46
CA LEU A 182 -8.81 11.17 5.52
C LEU A 182 -9.39 12.58 5.71
N GLY A 183 -10.67 12.68 6.07
CA GLY A 183 -11.34 13.94 6.38
C GLY A 183 -10.76 14.66 7.59
N ASP A 184 -10.32 13.90 8.61
CA ASP A 184 -9.73 14.43 9.85
C ASP A 184 -8.22 14.71 9.74
N THR A 185 -7.59 14.31 8.62
CA THR A 185 -6.16 14.48 8.36
C THR A 185 -5.81 15.94 8.05
N LYS A 186 -4.80 16.49 8.75
CA LYS A 186 -4.31 17.86 8.57
C LYS A 186 -3.15 17.95 7.59
N SER A 187 -2.26 16.97 7.58
CA SER A 187 -1.05 16.93 6.76
C SER A 187 -1.05 15.74 5.81
N PHE A 188 -0.89 16.01 4.52
CA PHE A 188 -0.65 15.00 3.51
C PHE A 188 0.78 15.10 3.00
N VAL A 189 1.54 14.01 3.06
CA VAL A 189 2.90 13.90 2.53
C VAL A 189 2.84 13.06 1.26
N PHE A 190 3.35 13.59 0.14
CA PHE A 190 3.38 12.91 -1.15
C PHE A 190 4.81 12.54 -1.52
N LEU A 191 5.07 11.26 -1.73
CA LEU A 191 6.35 10.72 -2.18
C LEU A 191 6.15 9.94 -3.48
N GLY A 192 6.97 10.18 -4.50
CA GLY A 192 6.87 9.46 -5.78
C GLY A 192 5.60 9.76 -6.59
N PHE A 193 4.81 10.77 -6.23
CA PHE A 193 3.49 11.04 -6.82
C PHE A 193 3.55 11.89 -8.12
N GLN A 194 3.03 11.33 -9.21
CA GLN A 194 2.96 12.01 -10.51
C GLN A 194 1.73 12.91 -10.60
N PHE A 195 1.94 14.24 -10.53
CA PHE A 195 0.85 15.22 -10.52
C PHE A 195 0.48 15.77 -11.91
N ASP A 196 1.30 15.51 -12.91
CA ASP A 196 1.12 15.93 -14.30
C ASP A 196 0.00 15.15 -15.02
N ARG A 197 -0.40 14.00 -14.47
CA ARG A 197 -1.49 13.19 -15.00
C ARG A 197 -2.85 13.73 -14.57
N TRP A 198 -3.76 13.89 -15.52
CA TRP A 198 -5.10 14.43 -15.24
C TRP A 198 -5.90 13.56 -14.26
N HIS A 199 -5.76 12.23 -14.35
CA HIS A 199 -6.52 11.30 -13.52
C HIS A 199 -5.98 11.25 -12.09
N THR A 200 -4.68 11.43 -11.86
CA THR A 200 -4.15 11.53 -10.49
C THR A 200 -4.65 12.80 -9.82
N GLN A 201 -4.75 13.92 -10.55
CA GLN A 201 -5.38 15.15 -10.05
C GLN A 201 -6.86 14.93 -9.69
N LEU A 202 -7.59 14.16 -10.50
CA LEU A 202 -8.98 13.80 -10.22
C LEU A 202 -9.09 12.89 -8.98
N LEU A 203 -8.20 11.90 -8.84
CA LEU A 203 -8.12 11.04 -7.65
C LEU A 203 -7.94 11.86 -6.38
N LEU A 204 -7.05 12.87 -6.38
CA LEU A 204 -6.88 13.78 -5.23
C LEU A 204 -8.17 14.51 -4.87
N ARG A 205 -9.00 14.84 -5.87
CA ARG A 205 -10.30 15.48 -5.64
C ARG A 205 -11.31 14.50 -5.06
N LEU A 206 -11.32 13.26 -5.52
CA LEU A 206 -12.21 12.19 -5.07
C LEU A 206 -11.90 11.72 -3.65
N LEU A 207 -10.62 11.71 -3.26
CA LEU A 207 -10.17 11.42 -1.89
C LEU A 207 -10.65 12.48 -0.86
N ASN A 208 -11.33 13.54 -1.31
CA ASN A 208 -12.06 14.50 -0.48
C ASN A 208 -11.23 15.12 0.67
N MET A 209 -9.95 15.41 0.41
CA MET A 209 -9.00 16.00 1.38
C MET A 209 -9.31 17.47 1.73
N ARG A 210 -10.59 17.87 1.80
CA ARG A 210 -11.02 19.29 1.84
C ARG A 210 -10.53 20.03 3.09
N GLN A 211 -10.39 19.33 4.22
CA GLN A 211 -9.96 19.93 5.49
C GLN A 211 -8.44 19.97 5.68
N ALA A 212 -7.67 19.44 4.73
CA ALA A 212 -6.22 19.43 4.80
C ALA A 212 -5.66 20.84 4.93
N VAL A 213 -4.93 21.09 6.02
CA VAL A 213 -4.24 22.36 6.25
C VAL A 213 -2.91 22.39 5.49
N ARG A 214 -2.30 21.22 5.27
CA ARG A 214 -0.98 21.08 4.67
C ARG A 214 -0.98 19.93 3.67
N ARG A 215 -0.47 20.21 2.48
CA ARG A 215 -0.19 19.21 1.46
C ARG A 215 1.25 19.44 1.00
N ILE A 216 2.12 18.47 1.22
CA ILE A 216 3.57 18.59 1.03
C ILE A 216 4.00 17.50 0.09
N ALA A 217 4.63 17.86 -1.01
CA ALA A 217 5.08 16.93 -2.01
C ALA A 217 6.58 17.02 -2.23
N THR A 218 7.12 15.95 -2.81
CA THR A 218 8.46 15.93 -3.36
C THR A 218 8.37 15.88 -4.88
N PRO A 219 9.27 16.57 -5.61
CA PRO A 219 9.34 16.45 -7.05
C PRO A 219 9.78 15.02 -7.42
N THR A 220 9.04 14.41 -8.34
CA THR A 220 9.20 13.01 -8.78
C THR A 220 10.22 12.80 -9.87
N SER A 221 10.69 13.86 -10.52
CA SER A 221 11.71 13.76 -11.55
C SER A 221 12.77 14.85 -11.39
N ALA A 222 13.95 14.64 -11.98
CA ALA A 222 14.98 15.67 -12.09
C ALA A 222 14.47 16.95 -12.79
N LYS A 223 13.35 16.84 -13.53
CA LYS A 223 12.56 17.98 -14.00
C LYS A 223 11.43 18.22 -13.00
N SER A 224 11.44 19.39 -12.37
CA SER A 224 10.24 19.93 -11.74
C SER A 224 9.07 19.86 -12.73
N PRO A 225 7.81 19.62 -12.26
CA PRO A 225 6.65 19.80 -13.12
C PRO A 225 6.75 21.14 -13.84
N ASP A 226 6.21 21.23 -15.05
CA ASP A 226 6.21 22.51 -15.77
C ASP A 226 5.56 23.61 -14.91
N ASN A 227 5.92 24.87 -15.20
CA ASN A 227 5.49 26.01 -14.38
C ASN A 227 3.96 26.09 -14.25
N ASP A 228 3.22 25.66 -15.28
CA ASP A 228 1.75 25.69 -15.30
C ASP A 228 1.16 24.61 -14.39
N THR A 229 1.72 23.39 -14.41
CA THR A 229 1.35 22.29 -13.54
C THR A 229 1.70 22.62 -12.09
N GLN A 230 2.88 23.20 -11.82
CA GLN A 230 3.23 23.66 -10.48
C GLN A 230 2.30 24.75 -9.98
N ALA A 231 2.00 25.74 -10.83
CA ALA A 231 1.06 26.81 -10.49
C ALA A 231 -0.34 26.25 -10.22
N PHE A 232 -0.82 25.31 -11.04
CA PHE A 232 -2.09 24.63 -10.83
C PHE A 232 -2.13 23.86 -9.51
N LEU A 233 -1.11 23.05 -9.20
CA LEU A 233 -1.05 22.27 -7.96
C LEU A 233 -0.94 23.14 -6.71
N LEU A 234 -0.15 24.21 -6.78
CA LEU A 234 -0.05 25.18 -5.69
C LEU A 234 -1.37 25.97 -5.52
N ASN A 235 -2.00 26.39 -6.61
CA ASN A 235 -3.18 27.24 -6.54
C ASN A 235 -4.45 26.45 -6.19
N GLN A 236 -4.66 25.32 -6.84
CA GLN A 236 -5.86 24.49 -6.71
C GLN A 236 -5.77 23.53 -5.52
N PHE A 237 -4.63 22.87 -5.36
CA PHE A 237 -4.44 21.85 -4.32
C PHE A 237 -3.58 22.32 -3.15
N LYS A 238 -3.07 23.57 -3.14
CA LYS A 238 -2.24 24.10 -2.04
C LYS A 238 -1.05 23.19 -1.69
N ILE A 239 -0.51 22.48 -2.69
CA ILE A 239 0.62 21.57 -2.50
C ILE A 239 1.91 22.38 -2.50
N LYS A 240 2.71 22.23 -1.44
CA LYS A 240 4.05 22.81 -1.33
C LYS A 240 5.09 21.74 -1.66
N PHE A 241 5.96 22.03 -2.62
CA PHE A 241 7.09 21.15 -2.92
C PHE A 241 8.25 21.42 -1.97
N LEU A 242 8.75 20.39 -1.27
CA LEU A 242 9.86 20.49 -0.33
C LEU A 242 10.96 19.47 -0.68
N GLY A 243 12.17 19.98 -0.95
CA GLY A 243 13.36 19.14 -1.18
C GLY A 243 13.22 18.17 -2.36
N THR A 244 14.01 17.11 -2.36
CA THR A 244 13.85 15.91 -3.20
C THR A 244 13.21 14.78 -2.39
N GLY A 245 12.57 13.80 -3.04
CA GLY A 245 11.89 12.63 -2.46
C GLY A 245 12.55 12.07 -1.19
N LEU A 246 13.71 11.46 -1.41
CA LEU A 246 14.53 10.82 -0.37
C LEU A 246 14.94 11.81 0.72
N SER A 247 15.31 13.04 0.35
CA SER A 247 15.74 14.05 1.33
C SER A 247 14.62 14.48 2.29
N LEU A 248 13.35 14.47 1.86
CA LEU A 248 12.22 14.78 2.75
C LEU A 248 11.95 13.61 3.69
N LEU A 249 11.96 12.38 3.17
CA LEU A 249 11.77 11.17 3.97
C LEU A 249 12.85 11.06 5.05
N ASP A 250 14.13 11.24 4.68
CA ASP A 250 15.25 11.20 5.63
C ASP A 250 15.12 12.25 6.73
N LYS A 251 14.75 13.48 6.38
CA LYS A 251 14.56 14.55 7.37
C LYS A 251 13.37 14.29 8.28
N LEU A 252 12.28 13.72 7.74
CA LEU A 252 11.11 13.38 8.53
C LEU A 252 11.41 12.23 9.49
N HIS A 253 12.10 11.20 8.99
CA HIS A 253 12.58 10.07 9.77
C HIS A 253 13.49 10.52 10.92
N GLN A 254 14.52 11.32 10.62
CA GLN A 254 15.42 11.89 11.64
C GLN A 254 14.68 12.75 12.68
N ALA A 255 13.69 13.54 12.24
CA ALA A 255 12.89 14.36 13.16
C ALA A 255 12.00 13.50 14.07
N CYS A 256 11.42 12.42 13.56
CA CYS A 256 10.68 11.44 14.37
C CYS A 256 11.61 10.68 15.33
N ALA A 257 12.82 10.33 14.89
CA ALA A 257 13.83 9.68 15.73
C ALA A 257 14.23 10.57 16.92
N ALA A 258 14.50 11.85 16.66
CA ALA A 258 14.86 12.83 17.69
C ALA A 258 13.75 13.03 18.76
N GLU A 259 12.50 12.72 18.40
CA GLU A 259 11.33 12.81 19.26
C GLU A 259 10.92 11.44 19.85
N ASN A 260 11.70 10.38 19.62
CA ASN A 260 11.42 8.99 20.03
C ASN A 260 10.04 8.50 19.57
N MET A 261 9.66 8.81 18.33
CA MET A 261 8.35 8.48 17.76
C MET A 261 8.38 7.37 16.71
N LEU A 262 9.56 6.88 16.34
CA LEU A 262 9.66 5.82 15.35
C LEU A 262 9.02 4.54 15.90
N ARG A 263 8.30 3.82 15.03
CA ARG A 263 7.82 2.48 15.34
C ARG A 263 8.99 1.53 15.53
N GLU A 264 8.83 0.60 16.45
CA GLU A 264 9.76 -0.51 16.60
C GLU A 264 9.64 -1.45 15.40
N THR A 265 10.78 -1.79 14.82
CA THR A 265 10.92 -2.75 13.73
C THR A 265 11.89 -3.84 14.16
N SER A 266 11.56 -5.08 13.82
CA SER A 266 12.37 -6.25 14.16
C SER A 266 12.38 -7.21 12.98
N LEU A 267 13.55 -7.62 12.51
CA LEU A 267 13.67 -8.69 11.53
C LEU A 267 13.33 -10.04 12.20
N PRO A 268 12.93 -11.06 11.42
CA PRO A 268 12.77 -12.40 11.94
C PRO A 268 14.11 -12.94 12.47
N GLU A 269 14.09 -13.56 13.64
CA GLU A 269 15.26 -14.14 14.31
C GLU A 269 15.64 -15.51 13.73
N SER A 270 14.72 -16.17 13.02
CA SER A 270 14.94 -17.47 12.39
C SER A 270 14.27 -17.59 11.01
N ALA A 271 14.72 -18.57 10.22
CA ALA A 271 14.12 -18.89 8.93
C ALA A 271 12.67 -19.38 9.10
N GLU A 272 12.39 -20.15 10.15
CA GLU A 272 11.05 -20.63 10.48
C GLU A 272 10.09 -19.48 10.78
N GLN A 273 10.54 -18.49 11.55
CA GLN A 273 9.76 -17.28 11.82
C GLN A 273 9.53 -16.49 10.53
N GLY A 274 10.56 -16.31 9.71
CA GLY A 274 10.47 -15.63 8.42
C GLY A 274 9.46 -16.28 7.48
N ASP A 275 9.48 -17.61 7.38
CA ASP A 275 8.54 -18.40 6.59
C ASP A 275 7.09 -18.18 7.05
N ILE A 276 6.82 -18.27 8.36
CA ILE A 276 5.45 -18.07 8.89
C ILE A 276 4.95 -16.67 8.56
N ILE A 277 5.78 -15.64 8.80
CA ILE A 277 5.46 -14.25 8.48
C ILE A 277 5.18 -14.07 6.98
N TYR A 278 5.97 -14.70 6.12
CA TYR A 278 5.77 -14.68 4.68
C TYR A 278 4.38 -15.22 4.29
N PHE A 279 3.98 -16.40 4.78
CA PHE A 279 2.67 -16.97 4.44
C PHE A 279 1.50 -16.14 4.99
N VAL A 280 1.65 -15.52 6.16
CA VAL A 280 0.65 -14.56 6.67
C VAL A 280 0.54 -13.35 5.74
N SER A 281 1.66 -12.79 5.27
CA SER A 281 1.66 -11.63 4.36
C SER A 281 0.94 -11.90 3.03
N LYS A 282 0.99 -13.15 2.55
CA LYS A 282 0.31 -13.60 1.33
C LYS A 282 -1.15 -14.03 1.56
N GLY A 283 -1.67 -13.87 2.78
CA GLY A 283 -3.03 -14.31 3.14
C GLY A 283 -3.21 -15.83 3.18
N GLN A 284 -2.12 -16.60 3.12
CA GLN A 284 -2.10 -18.05 3.10
C GLN A 284 -2.09 -18.60 4.54
N LEU A 285 -3.15 -18.28 5.30
CA LEU A 285 -3.21 -18.60 6.74
C LEU A 285 -3.18 -20.10 7.03
N ASP A 286 -3.73 -20.95 6.16
CA ASP A 286 -3.65 -22.41 6.33
C ASP A 286 -2.19 -22.89 6.34
N THR A 287 -1.38 -22.45 5.38
CA THR A 287 0.04 -22.80 5.29
C THR A 287 0.84 -22.17 6.42
N ALA A 288 0.52 -20.93 6.81
CA ALA A 288 1.14 -20.27 7.96
C ALA A 288 0.87 -21.05 9.26
N LEU A 289 -0.36 -21.53 9.48
CA LEU A 289 -0.75 -22.31 10.66
C LEU A 289 -0.11 -23.70 10.67
N GLU A 290 0.00 -24.35 9.51
CA GLU A 290 0.72 -25.63 9.39
C GLU A 290 2.19 -25.46 9.81
N LYS A 291 2.88 -24.46 9.27
CA LYS A 291 4.27 -24.15 9.64
C LYS A 291 4.41 -23.75 11.10
N LEU A 292 3.49 -22.92 11.62
CA LEU A 292 3.47 -22.55 13.04
C LEU A 292 3.32 -23.78 13.95
N THR A 293 2.42 -24.71 13.59
CA THR A 293 2.20 -25.94 14.37
C THR A 293 3.45 -26.83 14.39
N ILE A 294 4.17 -26.92 13.26
CA ILE A 294 5.45 -27.64 13.19
C ILE A 294 6.50 -26.95 14.06
N ALA A 295 6.66 -25.63 13.94
CA ALA A 295 7.68 -24.87 14.67
C ALA A 295 7.44 -24.84 16.20
N THR A 296 6.18 -24.95 16.63
CA THR A 296 5.81 -24.90 18.06
C THR A 296 5.70 -26.26 18.74
N LYS A 297 5.81 -27.37 18.00
CA LYS A 297 5.48 -28.73 18.45
C LYS A 297 6.09 -29.14 19.80
N ASP A 298 7.33 -28.76 20.05
CA ASP A 298 8.09 -29.12 21.26
C ASP A 298 8.28 -27.92 22.22
N THR A 299 7.44 -26.89 22.08
CA THR A 299 7.48 -25.65 22.87
C THR A 299 6.22 -25.48 23.72
N SER A 300 6.25 -24.55 24.68
CA SER A 300 5.05 -24.16 25.44
C SER A 300 3.96 -23.49 24.59
N LEU A 301 4.21 -23.23 23.30
CA LEU A 301 3.30 -22.57 22.37
C LEU A 301 2.47 -23.57 21.53
N ALA A 302 2.73 -24.87 21.64
CA ALA A 302 2.05 -25.90 20.84
C ALA A 302 0.52 -25.85 20.95
N ASP A 303 0.00 -25.73 22.18
CA ASP A 303 -1.44 -25.67 22.44
C ASP A 303 -2.09 -24.42 21.83
N ASN A 304 -1.37 -23.29 21.84
CA ASN A 304 -1.84 -22.04 21.24
C ASN A 304 -1.94 -22.17 19.71
N ALA A 305 -0.93 -22.77 19.06
CA ALA A 305 -0.94 -23.01 17.62
C ALA A 305 -2.06 -23.97 17.19
N ALA A 306 -2.30 -25.03 17.98
CA ALA A 306 -3.39 -25.97 17.76
C ALA A 306 -4.77 -25.29 17.91
N LEU A 307 -4.93 -24.44 18.93
CA LEU A 307 -6.17 -23.68 19.14
C LEU A 307 -6.45 -22.71 17.97
N LEU A 308 -5.45 -21.96 17.52
CA LEU A 308 -5.60 -21.07 16.36
C LEU A 308 -5.97 -21.82 15.09
N SER A 309 -5.37 -22.99 14.86
CA SER A 309 -5.72 -23.87 13.74
C SER A 309 -7.18 -24.32 13.80
N GLY A 310 -7.68 -24.63 15.00
CA GLY A 310 -9.09 -24.93 15.22
C GLY A 310 -10.00 -23.73 14.93
N GLN A 311 -9.66 -22.55 15.45
CA GLN A 311 -10.42 -21.31 15.22
C GLN A 311 -10.48 -20.94 13.74
N HIS A 312 -9.39 -21.11 12.99
CA HIS A 312 -9.35 -20.87 11.55
C HIS A 312 -10.29 -21.80 10.79
N LYS A 313 -10.26 -23.10 11.09
CA LYS A 313 -11.16 -24.08 10.45
C LYS A 313 -12.63 -23.77 10.73
N VAL A 314 -12.97 -23.41 11.97
CA VAL A 314 -14.34 -23.00 12.33
C VAL A 314 -14.76 -21.75 11.56
N LEU A 315 -13.89 -20.73 11.49
CA LEU A 315 -14.19 -19.50 10.75
C LEU A 315 -14.41 -19.78 9.25
N LEU A 316 -13.61 -20.66 8.64
CA LEU A 316 -13.81 -21.06 7.24
C LEU A 316 -15.12 -21.82 7.01
N GLN A 317 -15.55 -22.64 7.97
CA GLN A 317 -16.86 -23.32 7.93
C GLN A 317 -18.03 -22.34 8.07
N GLU A 318 -17.86 -21.29 8.88
CA GLU A 318 -18.86 -20.25 9.09
C GLU A 318 -18.92 -19.23 7.95
N LYS A 319 -17.86 -19.12 7.13
CA LYS A 319 -17.74 -18.15 6.03
C LYS A 319 -19.01 -18.01 5.16
N PRO A 320 -19.72 -19.09 4.75
CA PRO A 320 -20.94 -18.94 3.95
C PRO A 320 -22.10 -18.21 4.65
N TYR A 321 -22.05 -18.07 5.98
CA TYR A 321 -23.09 -17.48 6.81
C TYR A 321 -22.70 -16.10 7.37
N LEU A 322 -21.46 -15.66 7.14
CA LEU A 322 -20.95 -14.37 7.61
C LEU A 322 -20.91 -13.38 6.45
N ASP A 323 -21.25 -12.13 6.73
CA ASP A 323 -20.94 -11.06 5.79
C ASP A 323 -19.45 -10.68 5.88
N SER A 324 -18.98 -9.84 4.95
CA SER A 324 -17.59 -9.39 4.94
C SER A 324 -17.19 -8.63 6.21
N ARG A 325 -18.14 -7.95 6.86
CA ARG A 325 -17.89 -7.12 8.05
C ARG A 325 -17.66 -7.97 9.29
N ASP A 326 -18.21 -9.18 9.33
CA ASP A 326 -17.98 -10.12 10.42
C ASP A 326 -16.81 -11.08 10.14
N PHE A 327 -16.64 -11.50 8.88
CA PHE A 327 -15.61 -12.45 8.50
C PHE A 327 -14.20 -11.86 8.59
N PHE A 328 -13.94 -10.72 7.95
CA PHE A 328 -12.58 -10.17 7.84
C PHE A 328 -11.98 -9.76 9.19
N PRO A 329 -12.70 -9.11 10.13
CA PRO A 329 -12.13 -8.80 11.44
C PRO A 329 -11.74 -10.05 12.24
N ARG A 330 -12.49 -11.16 12.09
CA ARG A 330 -12.14 -12.43 12.74
C ARG A 330 -10.92 -13.06 12.08
N LEU A 331 -10.82 -13.01 10.76
CA LEU A 331 -9.65 -13.49 10.02
C LEU A 331 -8.39 -12.71 10.41
N ASN A 332 -8.50 -11.38 10.49
CA ASN A 332 -7.41 -10.50 10.91
C ASN A 332 -6.92 -10.82 12.32
N LYS A 333 -7.83 -11.09 13.27
CA LYS A 333 -7.45 -11.51 14.63
C LYS A 333 -6.65 -12.81 14.64
N ILE A 334 -6.98 -13.75 13.76
CA ILE A 334 -6.23 -15.00 13.62
C ILE A 334 -4.83 -14.70 13.06
N ALA A 335 -4.74 -13.88 12.00
CA ALA A 335 -3.46 -13.45 11.44
C ALA A 335 -2.57 -12.74 12.48
N ASP A 336 -3.11 -11.79 13.25
CA ASP A 336 -2.40 -11.10 14.33
C ASP A 336 -1.90 -12.10 15.40
N SER A 337 -2.72 -13.08 15.74
CA SER A 337 -2.36 -14.11 16.73
C SER A 337 -1.24 -15.02 16.21
N ILE A 338 -1.27 -15.40 14.93
CA ILE A 338 -0.18 -16.15 14.29
C ILE A 338 1.13 -15.36 14.38
N LEU A 339 1.12 -14.07 14.02
CA LEU A 339 2.31 -13.22 14.07
C LEU A 339 2.84 -13.06 15.50
N ASN A 340 1.96 -12.91 16.48
CA ASN A 340 2.35 -12.79 17.88
C ASN A 340 2.99 -14.07 18.44
N ILE A 341 2.53 -15.25 18.03
CA ILE A 341 3.17 -16.52 18.42
C ILE A 341 4.49 -16.70 17.65
N ALA A 342 4.53 -16.38 16.35
CA ALA A 342 5.74 -16.48 15.55
C ALA A 342 6.89 -15.64 16.14
N LYS A 343 6.59 -14.46 16.68
CA LYS A 343 7.56 -13.60 17.40
C LYS A 343 8.12 -14.19 18.70
N GLN A 344 7.45 -15.19 19.28
CA GLN A 344 7.87 -15.84 20.51
C GLN A 344 8.63 -17.14 20.25
N LEU A 345 8.80 -17.53 18.98
CA LEU A 345 9.63 -18.67 18.63
C LEU A 345 11.07 -18.39 19.04
N PRO A 346 11.77 -19.35 19.67
CA PRO A 346 13.18 -19.16 19.99
C PRO A 346 13.99 -18.94 18.70
N GLY A 347 14.82 -17.90 18.68
CA GLY A 347 15.88 -17.77 17.67
C GLY A 347 16.79 -19.00 17.72
N SER A 348 17.05 -19.60 16.55
CA SER A 348 17.78 -20.87 16.39
C SER A 348 19.26 -20.77 16.77
#